data_AF-A0A529XB29-F1
#
_entry.id   AF-A0A529XB29-F1
#
_cell.length_a   1.000
_cell.length_b   1.000
_cell.length_c   1.000
_cell.angle_alpha   90.00
_cell.angle_beta   90.00
_cell.angle_gamma   90.00
#
_symmetry.space_group_name_H-M   'P 1'
#
loop_
_entity.id
_entity.type
_entity.pdbx_description
1 polymer ?
#
loop_
_entity_poly.entity_id
_entity_poly.type
_entity_poly.pdbx_seq_one_letter_code
_entity_poly.pdbx_strand_id
1 'polypeptide(L)' 'LPWFTSLRASGAEILVGDPGRAYLPRTGLQSLAVYQVPVTRVLEDAEVKRTTVWRLA' A
#
# COMPACT_ATOMS: atom_id res chain seq x y z
N LEU A 1 -0.88 -1.01 14.79
CA LEU A 1 -2.29 -1.14 14.33
C LEU A 1 -2.87 -2.42 14.95
N PRO A 2 -3.46 -2.35 16.16
CA PRO A 2 -3.81 -3.53 16.95
C PRO A 2 -4.72 -4.53 16.23
N TRP A 3 -5.68 -4.02 15.45
CA TRP A 3 -6.58 -4.85 14.65
C TRP A 3 -5.84 -5.70 13.60
N PHE A 4 -4.95 -5.10 12.81
CA PHE A 4 -4.15 -5.84 11.83
C PHE A 4 -3.19 -6.85 12.48
N THR A 5 -2.62 -6.50 13.64
CA THR A 5 -1.80 -7.44 14.42
C THR A 5 -2.62 -8.66 14.84
N SER A 6 -3.85 -8.48 15.31
CA SER A 6 -4.74 -9.58 15.68
C SER A 6 -5.12 -10.46 14.49
N LEU A 7 -5.43 -9.87 13.33
CA LEU A 7 -5.75 -10.62 12.11
C LEU A 7 -4.57 -11.46 11.62
N ARG A 8 -3.37 -10.88 11.65
CA ARG A 8 -2.15 -11.61 11.29
C ARG A 8 -1.88 -12.76 12.26
N ALA A 9 -2.11 -12.55 13.56
CA ALA A 9 -1.98 -13.61 14.57
C ALA A 9 -2.97 -14.76 14.32
N SER A 10 -4.13 -14.49 13.72
CA SER A 10 -5.07 -15.52 13.24
C SER A 10 -4.71 -16.13 11.87
N GLY A 11 -3.55 -15.81 11.30
CA GLY A 11 -3.05 -16.36 10.04
C GLY A 11 -3.47 -15.58 8.78
N ALA A 12 -4.10 -14.41 8.91
CA ALA A 12 -4.47 -13.61 7.75
C ALA A 12 -3.24 -12.94 7.11
N GLU A 13 -3.10 -13.06 5.80
CA GLU A 13 -2.14 -12.26 5.03
C GLU A 13 -2.73 -10.87 4.75
N ILE A 14 -1.96 -9.82 5.08
CA ILE A 14 -2.41 -8.44 4.97
C ILE A 14 -1.58 -7.74 3.90
N LEU A 15 -2.25 -7.35 2.81
CA LEU A 15 -1.68 -6.58 1.72
C LEU A 15 -2.23 -5.16 1.73
N VAL A 16 -1.35 -4.18 1.53
CA VAL A 16 -1.68 -2.75 1.50
C VAL A 16 -1.24 -2.18 0.16
N GLY A 17 -2.16 -1.58 -0.58
CA GLY A 17 -1.81 -0.74 -1.73
C GLY A 17 -1.67 0.71 -1.27
N ASP A 18 -0.52 1.33 -1.52
CA ASP A 18 -0.31 2.74 -1.20
C ASP A 18 0.40 3.51 -2.33
N PRO A 19 -0.19 4.62 -2.81
CA PRO A 19 0.41 5.48 -3.83
C PRO A 19 1.44 6.48 -3.27
N GLY A 20 1.98 6.27 -2.06
CA GLY A 20 2.92 7.18 -1.39
C GLY A 20 2.24 8.17 -0.45
N ARG A 21 1.25 7.74 0.34
CA ARG A 21 0.56 8.64 1.27
C ARG A 21 1.42 8.94 2.49
N ALA A 22 1.34 10.19 2.96
CA ALA A 22 2.17 10.69 4.07
C ALA A 22 2.00 9.91 5.39
N TYR A 23 0.86 9.26 5.60
CA TYR A 23 0.54 8.51 6.81
C TYR A 23 0.90 7.02 6.73
N LEU A 24 1.49 6.55 5.62
CA LEU A 24 1.93 5.16 5.54
C LEU A 24 3.01 4.90 6.62
N PRO A 25 2.87 3.85 7.44
CA PRO A 25 3.91 3.49 8.40
C PRO A 25 5.27 3.30 7.73
N ARG A 26 6.31 3.92 8.29
CA ARG A 26 7.68 3.81 7.75
C ARG A 26 8.36 2.48 8.09
N THR A 27 7.80 1.72 9.02
CA THR A 27 8.32 0.42 9.50
C THR A 27 7.18 -0.58 9.63
N GLY A 28 7.51 -1.87 9.71
CA GLY A 28 6.51 -2.94 9.79
C GLY A 28 5.82 -3.25 8.46
N LEU A 29 6.36 -2.76 7.35
CA LEU A 29 5.89 -3.06 5.99
C LEU A 29 7.04 -3.57 5.15
N GLN A 30 6.80 -4.65 4.40
CA GLN A 30 7.69 -5.18 3.39
C GLN A 30 7.13 -4.81 2.01
N SER A 31 7.93 -4.16 1.16
CA SER A 31 7.54 -3.91 -0.24
C SER A 31 7.51 -5.23 -1.01
N LEU A 32 6.42 -5.48 -1.73
CA LEU A 32 6.25 -6.66 -2.58
C LEU A 32 6.36 -6.34 -4.06
N ALA A 33 5.70 -5.27 -4.51
CA ALA A 33 5.66 -4.91 -5.92
C ALA A 33 5.35 -3.42 -6.09
N VAL A 34 5.82 -2.84 -7.20
CA VAL A 34 5.48 -1.47 -7.58
C VAL A 34 4.83 -1.48 -8.96
N TYR A 35 3.73 -0.75 -9.08
CA TYR A 35 2.95 -0.63 -10.30
C TYR A 35 2.90 0.82 -10.77
N GLN A 36 2.88 0.97 -12.09
CA GLN A 36 2.60 2.21 -12.79
C GLN A 36 1.22 2.08 -13.42
N VAL A 37 0.24 2.79 -12.87
CA VAL A 37 -1.16 2.68 -13.29
C VAL A 37 -1.52 3.92 -14.10
N PRO A 38 -1.89 3.78 -15.39
CA PRO A 38 -2.42 4.89 -16.18
C PRO A 38 -3.68 5.46 -15.55
N VAL A 39 -3.77 6.79 -15.45
CA VAL A 39 -4.93 7.49 -14.90
C VAL A 39 -5.32 8.67 -15.79
N THR A 40 -6.56 9.13 -15.65
CA THR A 40 -7.05 10.29 -16.41
C THR A 40 -6.64 11.59 -15.75
N ARG A 41 -5.98 12.48 -16.50
CA ARG A 41 -5.58 13.83 -16.03
C ARG A 41 -6.74 14.73 -15.57
N VAL A 42 -7.98 14.41 -15.95
CA VAL A 42 -9.16 15.19 -15.53
C VAL A 42 -9.39 15.12 -14.02
N LEU A 43 -8.94 14.04 -13.37
CA LEU A 43 -9.13 13.79 -11.93
C LEU A 43 -7.80 13.75 -11.15
N GLU A 44 -6.66 13.65 -11.84
CA GLU A 44 -5.37 13.36 -11.22
C GLU A 44 -4.24 14.22 -11.80
N ASP A 45 -3.24 14.56 -10.97
CA ASP A 45 -2.13 15.45 -11.35
C ASP A 45 -1.12 14.87 -12.36
N ALA A 46 -1.26 13.59 -12.74
CA ALA A 46 -0.32 12.89 -13.60
C ALA A 46 -1.04 11.90 -14.53
N GLU A 47 -0.42 11.50 -15.64
CA GLU A 47 -0.96 10.45 -16.54
C GLU A 47 -0.76 9.04 -16.00
N VAL A 48 0.17 8.90 -15.06
CA VAL A 48 0.53 7.62 -14.45
C VAL A 48 0.74 7.83 -12.96
N LYS A 49 0.08 7.04 -12.14
CA LYS A 49 0.33 6.98 -10.69
C LYS A 49 1.20 5.78 -10.37
N ARG A 50 2.25 6.03 -9.60
CA ARG A 50 3.09 4.98 -9.03
C ARG A 50 2.46 4.52 -7.71
N THR A 51 2.21 3.23 -7.57
CA THR A 51 1.66 2.64 -6.33
C THR A 51 2.42 1.40 -5.94
N THR A 52 2.60 1.18 -4.64
CA THR A 52 3.35 0.04 -4.10
C THR A 52 2.40 -0.87 -3.35
N VAL A 53 2.52 -2.17 -3.60
CA VAL A 53 1.91 -3.22 -2.78
C VAL A 53 2.88 -3.59 -1.68
N TRP A 54 2.41 -3.51 -0.45
CA TRP A 54 3.14 -3.83 0.76
C TRP A 54 2.51 -5.03 1.47
N ARG A 55 3.32 -5.79 2.19
CA ARG A 55 2.87 -6.78 3.18
C ARG A 55 3.14 -6.25 4.58
N LEU A 56 2.21 -6.45 5.51
CA LEU A 56 2.48 -6.21 6.93
C LEU A 56 3.48 -7.26 7.47
N ALA A 57 4.61 -6.79 7.97
CA ALA A 57 5.73 -7.60 8.48
C ALA A 57 5.52 -8.08 9.90
#